data_AF-A0A7W0GGN9-F1
#
_entry.id   AF-A0A7W0GGN9-F1
#
_cell.length_a   1.000
_cell.length_b   1.000
_cell.length_c   1.000
_cell.angle_alpha   90.00
_cell.angle_beta   90.00
_cell.angle_gamma   90.00
#
_symmetry.space_group_name_H-M   'P 1'
#
loop_
_entity.id
_entity.type
_entity.pdbx_description
1 polymer ?
#
loop_
_entity_poly.entity_id
_entity_poly.type
_entity_poly.pdbx_seq_one_letter_code
_entity_poly.pdbx_strand_id
1 'polypeptide(L)'
;MILRDKGCAFPGCDRPYEWCDGHHILGHARGGGTALGNGVLLCGVHHHVVHNDGWEIVIADDGVPEFIPPPTVDPSRTPRRNHRHE
;
A
#
# COMPACT_ATOMS: atom_id res chain seq x y z
N MET A 1 11.75 -0.74 2.25
CA MET A 1 10.56 -0.73 1.38
C MET A 1 10.94 -1.03 -0.06
N ILE A 2 11.88 -0.31 -0.69
CA ILE A 2 12.35 -0.60 -2.07
C ILE A 2 12.66 -2.08 -2.31
N LEU A 3 13.45 -2.74 -1.45
CA LEU A 3 13.77 -4.17 -1.61
C LEU A 3 12.57 -5.12 -1.48
N ARG A 4 11.55 -4.72 -0.70
CA ARG A 4 10.35 -5.53 -0.44
C ARG A 4 9.29 -5.30 -1.51
N ASP A 5 8.93 -4.03 -1.74
CA ASP A 5 7.81 -3.64 -2.59
C ASP A 5 8.21 -3.58 -4.07
N LYS A 6 9.50 -3.29 -4.37
CA LYS A 6 10.13 -3.22 -5.71
C LYS A 6 9.48 -2.26 -6.72
N GLY A 7 8.33 -1.68 -6.38
CA GLY A 7 7.57 -0.71 -7.14
C GLY A 7 6.33 -0.29 -6.35
N CYS A 8 5.31 0.21 -7.05
CA CYS A 8 4.04 0.58 -6.41
C CYS A 8 3.32 -0.68 -5.91
N ALA A 9 3.12 -0.81 -4.61
CA ALA A 9 2.52 -2.00 -4.02
C ALA A 9 1.00 -2.14 -4.27
N PHE A 10 0.34 -1.10 -4.77
CA PHE A 10 -1.09 -1.12 -5.05
C PHE A 10 -1.45 -2.21 -6.09
N PRO A 11 -2.53 -2.99 -5.90
CA PRO A 11 -2.87 -4.14 -6.75
C PRO A 11 -2.91 -3.80 -8.24
N GLY A 12 -2.12 -4.53 -9.04
CA GLY A 12 -2.10 -4.42 -10.50
C GLY A 12 -1.32 -3.22 -11.06
N CYS A 13 -0.71 -2.38 -10.22
CA CYS A 13 0.18 -1.32 -10.68
C CYS A 13 1.55 -1.88 -11.08
N ASP A 14 2.15 -1.35 -12.13
CA ASP A 14 3.47 -1.73 -12.63
C ASP A 14 4.50 -0.59 -12.56
N ARG A 15 4.15 0.52 -11.90
CA ARG A 15 5.04 1.67 -11.77
C ARG A 15 6.26 1.31 -10.93
N PRO A 16 7.47 1.65 -11.38
CA PRO A 16 8.68 1.24 -10.71
C PRO A 16 8.92 2.10 -9.44
N TYR A 17 9.83 1.66 -8.57
CA TYR A 17 10.02 2.27 -7.25
C TYR A 17 10.52 3.73 -7.33
N GLU A 18 11.19 4.11 -8.42
CA GLU A 18 11.67 5.47 -8.69
C GLU A 18 10.51 6.48 -8.79
N TRP A 19 9.28 6.00 -9.03
CA TRP A 19 8.08 6.83 -9.15
C TRP A 19 7.19 6.74 -7.90
N CYS A 20 7.72 6.15 -6.83
CA CYS A 20 6.99 5.87 -5.62
C CYS A 20 7.56 6.63 -4.42
N ASP A 21 6.65 7.05 -3.55
CA ASP A 21 6.96 7.61 -2.24
C ASP A 21 6.65 6.57 -1.16
N GLY A 22 7.34 6.70 -0.02
CA GLY A 22 6.99 5.95 1.19
C GLY A 22 5.72 6.52 1.81
N HIS A 23 4.69 5.68 1.94
CA HIS A 23 3.44 5.99 2.61
C HIS A 23 3.40 5.33 3.99
N HIS A 24 3.10 6.10 5.04
CA HIS A 24 2.86 5.55 6.38
C HIS A 24 1.42 5.05 6.50
N ILE A 25 1.25 3.78 6.89
CA ILE A 25 -0.08 3.15 7.06
C ILE A 25 -0.80 3.79 8.25
N LEU A 26 -0.18 3.77 9.43
CA LEU A 26 -0.54 4.63 10.55
C LEU A 26 0.18 5.96 10.37
N GLY A 27 -0.57 7.02 10.12
CA GLY A 27 -0.01 8.36 9.94
C GLY A 27 0.76 8.86 11.16
N HIS A 28 1.79 9.68 10.93
CA HIS A 28 2.68 10.18 11.98
C HIS A 28 1.93 10.93 13.10
N ALA A 29 0.93 11.74 12.75
CA ALA A 29 0.10 12.47 13.72
C ALA A 29 -0.68 11.56 14.68
N ARG A 30 -0.80 10.26 14.37
CA ARG A 30 -1.43 9.24 15.22
C ARG A 30 -0.40 8.35 15.93
N GLY A 31 0.87 8.78 15.98
CA GLY A 31 1.97 8.02 16.58
C GLY A 31 2.64 7.02 15.65
N GLY A 32 2.35 7.06 14.34
CA GLY A 32 2.98 6.21 13.36
C GLY A 32 4.47 6.48 13.19
N GLY A 33 5.30 5.47 13.47
CA GLY A 33 6.74 5.51 13.25
C GLY A 33 7.14 5.14 11.81
N THR A 34 8.35 5.53 11.42
CA THR A 34 8.96 5.07 10.17
C THR A 34 9.56 3.69 10.36
N ALA A 35 8.84 2.65 9.91
CA ALA A 35 9.26 1.25 10.01
C ALA A 35 8.71 0.45 8.81
N LEU A 36 9.35 -0.67 8.48
CA LEU A 36 8.86 -1.56 7.40
C LEU A 36 7.44 -2.07 7.68
N GLY A 37 7.13 -2.36 8.94
CA GLY A 37 5.78 -2.78 9.37
C GLY A 37 4.73 -1.67 9.36
N ASN A 38 5.12 -0.42 9.09
CA ASN A 38 4.21 0.74 9.04
C ASN A 38 4.38 1.56 7.75
N GLY A 39 5.00 1.00 6.72
CA GLY A 39 5.35 1.73 5.50
C GLY A 39 5.12 0.89 4.26
N VAL A 40 4.73 1.52 3.16
CA VAL A 40 4.58 0.89 1.84
C VAL A 40 4.95 1.87 0.73
N LEU A 41 5.48 1.38 -0.40
CA LEU A 41 5.69 2.22 -1.59
C LEU A 41 4.40 2.39 -2.40
N LEU A 42 4.05 3.63 -2.70
CA LEU A 42 2.94 4.01 -3.57
C LEU A 42 3.39 5.05 -4.59
N CYS A 43 2.96 4.89 -5.84
CA CYS A 43 3.10 5.97 -6.82
C CYS A 43 2.14 7.12 -6.49
N GLY A 44 2.41 8.33 -6.99
CA GLY A 44 1.58 9.51 -6.69
C GLY A 44 0.07 9.33 -6.96
N VAL A 45 -0.33 8.53 -7.95
CA VAL A 45 -1.76 8.25 -8.20
C VAL A 45 -2.35 7.39 -7.07
N HIS A 46 -1.75 6.25 -6.77
CA HIS A 46 -2.28 5.35 -5.75
C HIS A 46 -2.08 5.89 -4.33
N HIS A 47 -1.11 6.77 -4.12
CA HIS A 47 -0.96 7.50 -2.87
C HIS A 47 -2.21 8.36 -2.59
N HIS A 48 -2.73 9.07 -3.59
CA HIS A 48 -3.99 9.82 -3.44
C HIS A 48 -5.21 8.90 -3.26
N VAL A 49 -5.28 7.80 -4.01
CA VAL A 49 -6.38 6.82 -3.89
C VAL A 49 -6.47 6.28 -2.46
N VAL A 50 -5.34 5.88 -1.87
CA VAL A 50 -5.30 5.37 -0.50
C VAL A 50 -5.74 6.44 0.51
N HIS A 51 -5.35 7.70 0.30
CA HIS A 51 -5.76 8.78 1.20
C HIS A 51 -7.26 9.12 1.14
N ASN A 52 -7.85 9.04 -0.06
CA ASN A 52 -9.16 9.67 -0.31
C ASN A 52 -10.30 8.66 -0.49
N ASP A 53 -10.02 7.44 -0.94
CA ASP A 53 -11.05 6.55 -1.48
C ASP A 53 -11.37 5.37 -0.54
N GLY A 54 -10.96 5.45 0.74
CA GLY A 54 -11.33 4.47 1.76
C GLY A 54 -10.65 3.11 1.64
N TRP A 55 -9.51 3.05 0.94
CA TRP A 55 -8.66 1.86 0.95
C TRP A 55 -7.91 1.74 2.27
N GLU A 56 -7.87 0.53 2.81
CA GLU A 56 -7.05 0.19 3.97
C GLU A 56 -5.84 -0.62 3.52
N ILE A 57 -4.74 -0.49 4.26
CA ILE A 57 -3.50 -1.24 4.02
C ILE A 57 -3.17 -2.02 5.28
N VAL A 58 -2.82 -3.30 5.11
CA VAL A 58 -2.28 -4.14 6.16
C VAL A 58 -0.95 -4.72 5.71
N ILE A 59 -0.02 -4.91 6.65
CA ILE A 59 1.17 -5.72 6.41
C ILE A 59 0.81 -7.14 6.87
N ALA A 60 0.78 -8.09 5.94
CA ALA A 60 0.47 -9.48 6.24
C ALA A 60 1.61 -10.15 7.04
N ASP A 61 1.38 -11.38 7.54
CA ASP A 61 2.34 -12.12 8.36
C ASP A 61 3.67 -12.41 7.63
N ASP A 62 3.64 -12.46 6.29
CA ASP A 62 4.82 -12.58 5.42
C ASP A 62 5.58 -11.25 5.23
N GLY A 63 5.10 -10.18 5.84
CA GLY A 63 5.69 -8.84 5.78
C GLY A 63 5.33 -8.05 4.52
N VAL A 64 4.56 -8.62 3.59
CA VAL A 64 4.22 -8.02 2.30
C VAL A 64 2.86 -7.29 2.42
N PRO A 65 2.71 -6.07 1.87
CA PRO A 65 1.47 -5.31 1.97
C PRO A 65 0.30 -5.95 1.22
N GLU A 66 -0.89 -5.85 1.82
CA GLU A 66 -2.18 -6.14 1.21
C GLU A 66 -3.10 -4.92 1.31
N PHE A 67 -3.93 -4.75 0.28
CA PHE A 67 -4.84 -3.63 0.13
C PHE A 67 -6.27 -4.12 0.25
N ILE A 68 -7.00 -3.56 1.20
CA ILE A 68 -8.39 -3.90 1.46
C ILE A 68 -9.24 -2.80 0.79
N PRO A 69 -10.00 -3.14 -0.27
CA PRO A 69 -10.86 -2.17 -0.94
C PRO A 69 -11.98 -1.66 -0.03
N PRO A 70 -12.51 -0.45 -0.31
CA PRO A 70 -13.77 -0.01 0.28
C PRO A 70 -14.93 -0.90 -0.20
N PRO A 71 -16.03 -1.01 0.57
CA PRO A 71 -17.22 -1.79 0.18
C PRO A 71 -17.83 -1.41 -1.17
N THR A 72 -17.61 -0.17 -1.62
CA THR A 72 -18.06 0.33 -2.93
C THR A 72 -17.30 -0.27 -4.11
N VAL A 73 -16.05 -0.70 -3.89
CA VAL A 73 -15.23 -1.41 -4.89
C VAL A 73 -15.39 -2.92 -4.76
N ASP A 74 -15.53 -3.42 -3.53
CA ASP A 74 -15.72 -4.83 -3.24
C ASP A 74 -16.52 -5.01 -1.94
N PRO A 75 -17.79 -5.44 -2.02
CA PRO A 75 -18.62 -5.63 -0.83
C PRO A 75 -18.04 -6.64 0.17
N SER A 76 -17.24 -7.60 -0.31
CA SER A 76 -16.59 -8.59 0.55
C SER A 76 -15.32 -8.07 1.22
N ARG A 77 -14.83 -6.89 0.81
CA ARG A 77 -13.55 -6.31 1.24
C ARG A 77 -12.39 -7.31 1.15
N THR A 78 -12.39 -8.14 0.11
CA THR A 78 -11.35 -9.17 -0.08
C THR A 78 -9.97 -8.49 -0.20
N PRO A 79 -8.98 -8.84 0.65
CA PRO A 79 -7.62 -8.32 0.55
C PRO A 79 -6.98 -8.62 -0.80
N ARG A 80 -6.23 -7.67 -1.35
CA ARG A 80 -5.58 -7.76 -2.65
C ARG A 80 -4.10 -7.45 -2.54
N ARG A 81 -3.28 -8.27 -3.18
CA ARG A 81 -1.83 -8.10 -3.26
C ARG A 81 -1.43 -7.72 -4.68
N ASN A 82 -0.36 -6.94 -4.81
CA ASN A 82 0.25 -6.71 -6.12
C ASN A 82 1.32 -7.77 -6.40
N HIS A 83 1.18 -8.43 -7.55
CA HIS A 83 2.10 -9.48 -8.02
C HIS A 83 2.99 -9.00 -9.19
N ARG A 84 2.88 -7.73 -9.61
CA ARG A 84 3.58 -7.19 -10.78
C ARG A 84 5.09 -6.97 -10.59
N HIS A 85 5.54 -6.93 -9.34
CA HIS A 85 6.93 -6.65 -8.99
C HIS A 85 7.64 -7.83 -8.30
N GLU A 86 7.09 -9.04 -8.40
CA GLU A 86 7.68 -10.26 -7.83
C GLU A 86 9.02 -10.63 -8.48
#